data_AF-A0A0L1LN16-F1
#
_entry.id   AF-A0A0L1LN16-F1
#
_cell.length_a   1.000
_cell.length_b   1.000
_cell.length_c   1.000
_cell.angle_alpha   90.00
_cell.angle_beta   90.00
_cell.angle_gamma   90.00
#
_symmetry.space_group_name_H-M   'P 1'
#
loop_
_entity.id
_entity.type
_entity.pdbx_description
1 polymer ?
#
loop_
_entity_poly.entity_id
_entity_poly.type
_entity_poly.pdbx_seq_one_letter_code
_entity_poly.pdbx_strand_id
1 'polypeptide(L)'
;MDFADAVLAPFRWLVSGALLLFHDGLAAVGLPAESGWTWTLAIIGVVLALRAVLLPLFLAQVRAQEGMRELQPRLKALQDGYAGRTDPASRQSLAKEQMALYKEHGTNPFAACLPLLLQAPFFLAAFQVLSGIPVAARSGAGLAALDAAQVVQFDAAAILGAPLSASLLHGGGEAGAVALLAVGMIVVMAACQVLAQRAVLSRALPGSALDPAGRLQRRLLFVLPLVFAVGGVYFPLGVLVYWTASNAWTLAQQLVMARRA
;
A
#
# COMPACT_ATOMS: atom_id res chain seq x y z
N MET A 1 -20.25 17.32 5.61
CA MET A 1 -18.98 16.56 5.53
C MET A 1 -19.09 15.42 6.53
N ASP A 2 -18.90 14.18 6.08
CA ASP A 2 -18.90 13.03 6.99
C ASP A 2 -17.60 13.02 7.83
N PHE A 3 -17.62 12.39 9.00
CA PHE A 3 -16.45 12.26 9.89
C PHE A 3 -15.23 11.68 9.16
N ALA A 4 -15.45 10.68 8.30
CA ALA A 4 -14.37 10.09 7.49
C ALA A 4 -13.73 11.11 6.54
N ASP A 5 -14.51 11.99 5.93
CA ASP A 5 -14.00 13.06 5.05
C ASP A 5 -13.17 14.08 5.82
N ALA A 6 -13.59 14.40 7.04
CA ALA A 6 -12.88 15.32 7.93
C ALA A 6 -11.52 14.74 8.36
N VAL A 7 -11.48 13.44 8.69
CA VAL A 7 -10.24 12.73 9.04
C VAL A 7 -9.28 12.66 7.85
N LEU A 8 -9.78 12.43 6.63
CA LEU A 8 -8.96 12.29 5.43
C LEU A 8 -8.58 13.63 4.77
N ALA A 9 -9.28 14.73 5.06
CA ALA A 9 -8.99 16.05 4.53
C ALA A 9 -7.51 16.49 4.66
N PRO A 10 -6.86 16.43 5.84
CA PRO A 10 -5.46 16.81 5.97
C PRO A 10 -4.52 15.91 5.14
N PHE A 11 -4.82 14.61 5.04
CA PHE A 11 -4.04 13.68 4.23
C PHE A 11 -4.20 13.97 2.73
N ARG A 12 -5.41 14.30 2.27
CA ARG A 12 -5.65 14.70 0.87
C ARG A 12 -4.89 15.97 0.53
N TRP A 13 -4.93 16.97 1.42
CA TRP A 13 -4.17 18.21 1.24
C TRP A 13 -2.67 17.94 1.20
N LEU A 14 -2.16 17.13 2.12
CA LEU A 14 -0.74 16.75 2.15
C LEU A 14 -0.30 16.01 0.88
N VAL A 15 -1.07 15.02 0.43
CA VAL A 15 -0.73 14.23 -0.77
C VAL A 15 -0.79 15.08 -2.04
N SER A 16 -1.83 15.89 -2.21
CA SER A 16 -1.94 16.80 -3.36
C SER A 16 -0.88 17.91 -3.33
N GLY A 17 -0.58 18.47 -2.15
CA GLY A 17 0.48 19.47 -1.99
C GLY A 17 1.87 18.88 -2.28
N ALA A 18 2.14 17.65 -1.83
CA ALA A 18 3.37 16.94 -2.18
C ALA A 18 3.45 16.64 -3.68
N LEU A 19 2.32 16.29 -4.31
CA LEU A 19 2.25 16.07 -5.75
C LEU A 19 2.66 17.33 -6.52
N LEU A 20 2.13 18.49 -6.13
CA LEU A 20 2.51 19.79 -6.71
C LEU A 20 3.99 20.10 -6.48
N LEU A 21 4.49 19.91 -5.25
CA LEU A 21 5.90 20.14 -4.94
C LEU A 21 6.84 19.36 -5.87
N PHE A 22 6.53 18.07 -6.12
CA PHE A 22 7.33 17.27 -7.05
C PHE A 22 7.13 17.68 -8.51
N HIS A 23 5.90 18.01 -8.90
CA HIS A 23 5.61 18.47 -10.27
C HIS A 23 6.33 19.79 -10.58
N ASP A 24 6.19 20.79 -9.73
CA ASP A 24 6.86 22.09 -9.85
C ASP A 24 8.38 21.94 -9.80
N GLY A 25 8.89 21.08 -8.91
CA GLY A 25 10.32 20.77 -8.82
C GLY A 25 10.86 20.13 -10.11
N LEU A 26 10.11 19.21 -10.72
CA LEU A 26 10.46 18.59 -12.00
C LEU A 26 10.39 19.61 -13.15
N ALA A 27 9.38 20.49 -13.13
CA ALA A 27 9.25 21.57 -14.11
C ALA A 27 10.42 22.56 -14.01
N ALA A 28 10.84 22.92 -12.80
CA ALA A 28 11.95 23.83 -12.54
C ALA A 28 13.30 23.28 -13.05
N VAL A 29 13.47 21.95 -13.14
CA VAL A 29 14.68 21.32 -13.70
C VAL A 29 14.56 21.02 -15.20
N GLY A 30 13.50 21.50 -15.86
CA GLY A 30 13.37 21.52 -17.32
C GLY A 30 12.39 20.51 -17.93
N LEU A 31 11.62 19.77 -17.12
CA LEU A 31 10.55 18.93 -17.68
C LEU A 31 9.33 19.79 -18.07
N PRO A 32 8.64 19.50 -19.18
CA PRO A 32 7.42 20.24 -19.54
C PRO A 32 6.32 20.01 -18.50
N ALA A 33 5.80 21.07 -17.88
CA ALA A 33 4.76 21.00 -16.83
C ALA A 33 3.48 20.28 -17.30
N GLU A 34 3.07 20.51 -18.54
CA GLU A 34 1.89 19.88 -19.17
C GLU A 34 2.08 18.39 -19.49
N SER A 35 3.32 17.86 -19.39
CA SER A 35 3.60 16.48 -19.79
C SER A 35 3.02 15.46 -18.79
N GLY A 36 2.37 14.43 -19.32
CA GLY A 36 1.98 13.25 -18.53
C GLY A 36 3.15 12.57 -17.82
N TRP A 37 4.37 12.67 -18.36
CA TRP A 37 5.56 12.13 -17.70
C TRP A 37 5.95 12.93 -16.45
N THR A 38 5.78 14.25 -16.46
CA THR A 38 6.05 15.11 -15.30
C THR A 38 5.11 14.75 -14.15
N TRP A 39 3.80 14.61 -14.43
CA TRP A 39 2.83 14.15 -13.44
C TRP A 39 3.06 12.71 -12.96
N THR A 40 3.44 11.81 -13.87
CA THR A 40 3.78 10.41 -13.54
C THR A 40 4.96 10.34 -12.58
N LEU A 41 6.04 11.08 -12.88
CA LEU A 41 7.22 11.16 -12.03
C LEU A 41 6.91 11.86 -10.70
N ALA A 42 6.02 12.85 -10.69
CA ALA A 42 5.56 13.49 -9.46
C ALA A 42 4.82 12.50 -8.54
N ILE A 43 3.91 11.68 -9.09
CA ILE A 43 3.23 10.60 -8.33
C ILE A 43 4.27 9.63 -7.74
N ILE A 44 5.26 9.21 -8.52
CA ILE A 44 6.34 8.34 -8.05
C ILE A 44 7.13 9.03 -6.93
N GLY A 45 7.47 10.32 -7.10
CA GLY A 45 8.16 11.14 -6.10
C GLY A 45 7.42 11.18 -4.77
N VAL A 46 6.10 11.40 -4.79
CA VAL A 46 5.25 11.36 -3.58
C VAL A 46 5.35 10.00 -2.88
N VAL A 47 5.28 8.90 -3.62
CA VAL A 47 5.41 7.55 -3.05
C VAL A 47 6.77 7.37 -2.38
N LEU A 48 7.86 7.72 -3.08
CA LEU A 48 9.22 7.57 -2.56
C LEU A 48 9.43 8.43 -1.31
N ALA A 49 8.96 9.68 -1.31
CA ALA A 49 9.06 10.59 -0.18
C ALA A 49 8.29 10.07 1.04
N LEU A 50 7.03 9.68 0.84
CA LEU A 50 6.22 9.12 1.92
C LEU A 50 6.88 7.86 2.50
N ARG A 51 7.36 6.97 1.63
CA ARG A 51 8.04 5.74 2.06
C ARG A 51 9.36 6.00 2.78
N ALA A 52 10.13 7.01 2.35
CA ALA A 52 11.35 7.41 3.04
C ALA A 52 11.06 7.96 4.44
N VAL A 53 10.03 8.81 4.58
CA VAL A 53 9.59 9.34 5.89
C VAL A 53 9.10 8.24 6.82
N LEU A 54 8.39 7.24 6.29
CA LEU A 54 7.88 6.11 7.06
C LEU A 54 8.91 4.99 7.30
N LEU A 55 10.09 5.06 6.67
CA LEU A 55 11.13 4.05 6.79
C LEU A 55 11.57 3.73 8.23
N PRO A 56 11.87 4.70 9.12
CA PRO A 56 12.28 4.39 10.49
C PRO A 56 11.20 3.63 11.26
N LEU A 57 9.94 4.02 11.10
CA LEU A 57 8.82 3.32 11.70
C LEU A 57 8.68 1.90 11.13
N PHE A 58 8.81 1.75 9.81
CA PHE A 58 8.76 0.45 9.17
C PHE A 58 9.87 -0.48 9.71
N LEU A 59 11.10 0.01 9.90
CA LEU A 59 12.18 -0.78 10.50
C LEU A 59 11.86 -1.19 11.94
N ALA A 60 11.23 -0.32 12.72
CA ALA A 60 10.75 -0.69 14.06
C ALA A 60 9.68 -1.80 14.01
N GLN A 61 8.79 -1.76 13.01
CA GLN A 61 7.76 -2.79 12.80
C GLN A 61 8.37 -4.14 12.40
N VAL A 62 9.40 -4.15 11.55
CA VAL A 62 10.10 -5.38 11.17
C VAL A 62 10.75 -6.02 12.40
N ARG A 63 11.42 -5.24 13.24
CA ARG A 63 11.99 -5.73 14.50
C ARG A 63 10.92 -6.33 15.42
N ALA A 64 9.75 -5.68 15.53
CA ALA A 64 8.64 -6.21 16.30
C ALA A 64 8.10 -7.54 15.73
N GLN A 65 8.06 -7.69 14.40
CA GLN A 65 7.68 -8.93 13.74
C GLN A 65 8.73 -10.04 13.93
N GLU A 66 10.02 -9.70 13.97
CA GLU A 66 11.10 -10.64 14.27
C GLU A 66 11.01 -11.17 15.71
N GLY A 67 10.77 -10.30 16.70
CA GLY A 67 10.52 -10.76 18.08
C GLY A 67 9.30 -11.68 18.20
N MET A 68 8.24 -11.43 17.43
CA MET A 68 7.08 -12.32 17.36
C MET A 68 7.43 -13.70 16.76
N ARG A 69 8.36 -13.76 15.81
CA ARG A 69 8.84 -15.02 15.22
C ARG A 69 9.63 -15.83 16.24
N GLU A 70 10.48 -15.19 17.04
CA GLU A 70 11.21 -15.87 18.12
C GLU A 70 10.27 -16.46 19.18
N LEU A 71 9.12 -15.82 19.39
CA LEU A 71 8.11 -16.28 20.36
C LEU A 71 7.23 -17.43 19.85
N GLN A 72 7.12 -17.64 18.53
CA GLN A 72 6.29 -18.70 17.94
C GLN A 72 6.44 -20.08 18.59
N PRO A 73 7.65 -20.65 18.80
CA PRO A 73 7.80 -21.96 19.39
C PRO A 73 7.23 -22.05 20.82
N ARG A 74 7.39 -20.97 21.62
CA ARG A 74 6.84 -20.91 22.99
C ARG A 74 5.32 -20.77 22.97
N LEU A 75 4.78 -19.96 22.06
CA LEU A 75 3.34 -19.84 21.86
C LEU A 75 2.71 -21.17 21.45
N LYS A 76 3.39 -21.93 20.58
CA LYS A 76 2.94 -23.24 20.14
C LYS A 76 2.94 -24.25 21.28
N ALA A 77 4.03 -24.32 22.06
CA ALA A 77 4.09 -25.17 23.25
C ALA A 77 2.98 -24.85 24.26
N LEU A 78 2.68 -23.55 24.46
CA LEU A 78 1.56 -23.11 25.29
C LEU A 78 0.21 -23.57 24.72
N GLN A 79 -0.02 -23.43 23.41
CA GLN A 79 -1.25 -23.88 22.76
C GLN A 79 -1.42 -25.40 22.83
N ASP A 80 -0.33 -26.17 22.63
CA ASP A 80 -0.33 -27.62 22.72
C ASP A 80 -0.65 -28.11 24.15
N GLY A 81 -0.18 -27.41 25.18
CA GLY A 81 -0.52 -27.71 26.58
C GLY A 81 -2.00 -27.53 26.94
N TYR A 82 -2.71 -26.71 26.15
CA TYR A 82 -4.16 -26.49 26.25
C TYR A 82 -4.97 -27.25 25.19
N ALA A 83 -4.32 -28.05 24.34
CA ALA A 83 -4.99 -28.78 23.28
C ALA A 83 -6.08 -29.71 23.83
N GLY A 84 -7.24 -29.72 23.17
CA GLY A 84 -8.40 -30.53 23.57
C GLY A 84 -9.27 -29.93 24.69
N ARG A 85 -8.84 -28.84 25.35
CA ARG A 85 -9.66 -28.14 26.35
C ARG A 85 -10.57 -27.11 25.68
N THR A 86 -11.88 -27.31 25.78
CA THR A 86 -12.89 -26.45 25.12
C THR A 86 -13.69 -25.59 26.09
N ASP A 87 -13.48 -25.77 27.40
CA ASP A 87 -14.20 -25.03 28.42
C ASP A 87 -13.84 -23.53 28.42
N PRO A 88 -14.80 -22.63 28.77
CA PRO A 88 -14.58 -21.19 28.78
C PRO A 88 -13.40 -20.75 29.66
N ALA A 89 -13.20 -21.43 30.79
CA ALA A 89 -12.13 -21.11 31.74
C ALA A 89 -10.75 -21.40 31.14
N SER A 90 -10.55 -22.56 30.50
CA SER A 90 -9.30 -22.90 29.80
C SER A 90 -8.97 -21.92 28.67
N ARG A 91 -9.97 -21.47 27.91
CA ARG A 91 -9.75 -20.44 26.87
C ARG A 91 -9.30 -19.10 27.46
N GLN A 92 -9.88 -18.72 28.59
CA GLN A 92 -9.51 -17.50 29.29
C GLN A 92 -8.10 -17.60 29.88
N SER A 93 -7.73 -18.74 30.47
CA SER A 93 -6.39 -19.00 30.98
C SER A 93 -5.36 -18.98 29.86
N LEU A 94 -5.63 -19.65 28.73
CA LEU A 94 -4.78 -19.62 27.54
C LEU A 94 -4.55 -18.17 27.07
N ALA A 95 -5.61 -17.37 26.94
CA ALA A 95 -5.48 -15.98 26.53
C ALA A 95 -4.65 -15.15 27.52
N LYS A 96 -4.82 -15.37 28.83
CA LYS A 96 -4.06 -14.68 29.87
C LYS A 96 -2.57 -15.06 29.85
N GLU A 97 -2.26 -16.34 29.73
CA GLU A 97 -0.88 -16.83 29.64
C GLU A 97 -0.20 -16.39 28.34
N GLN A 98 -0.91 -16.39 27.22
CA GLN A 98 -0.40 -15.84 25.96
C GLN A 98 -0.04 -14.35 26.10
N MET A 99 -0.90 -13.55 26.74
CA MET A 99 -0.62 -12.14 27.00
C MET A 99 0.53 -11.93 27.99
N ALA A 100 0.64 -12.78 29.01
CA ALA A 100 1.77 -12.76 29.93
C ALA A 100 3.09 -13.07 29.21
N LEU A 101 3.08 -14.07 28.33
CA LEU A 101 4.23 -14.46 27.52
C LEU A 101 4.68 -13.33 26.59
N TYR A 102 3.73 -12.63 25.93
CA TYR A 102 4.03 -11.43 25.14
C TYR A 102 4.71 -10.34 25.98
N LYS A 103 4.17 -10.08 27.18
CA LYS A 103 4.69 -9.05 28.09
C LYS A 103 6.09 -9.38 28.62
N GLU A 104 6.34 -10.63 28.97
CA GLU A 104 7.64 -11.11 29.46
C GLU A 104 8.74 -10.93 28.40
N HIS A 105 8.41 -11.17 27.13
CA HIS A 105 9.34 -11.05 26.01
C HIS A 105 9.35 -9.65 25.38
N GLY A 106 8.69 -8.66 26.01
CA GLY A 106 8.63 -7.28 25.53
C GLY A 106 8.03 -7.11 24.12
N THR A 107 7.25 -8.09 23.65
CA THR A 107 6.69 -8.10 22.29
C THR A 107 5.21 -7.72 22.32
N ASN A 108 4.74 -6.92 21.35
CA ASN A 108 3.34 -6.49 21.25
C ASN A 108 2.70 -6.98 19.94
N PRO A 109 1.61 -7.79 20.00
CA PRO A 109 0.91 -8.25 18.79
C PRO A 109 0.33 -7.10 17.94
N PHE A 110 -0.06 -5.97 18.55
CA PHE A 110 -0.60 -4.82 17.82
C PHE A 110 0.49 -4.02 17.07
N ALA A 111 1.74 -4.06 17.56
CA ALA A 111 2.84 -3.41 16.85
C ALA A 111 3.09 -4.04 15.47
N ALA A 112 2.72 -5.31 15.29
CA ALA A 112 2.87 -6.03 14.02
C ALA A 112 1.84 -5.62 12.94
N CYS A 113 0.66 -5.09 13.31
CA CYS A 113 -0.39 -4.64 12.38
C CYS A 113 -0.46 -3.12 12.20
N LEU A 114 0.26 -2.35 13.04
CA LEU A 114 0.43 -0.91 12.94
C LEU A 114 0.80 -0.37 11.53
N PRO A 115 1.64 -1.05 10.71
CA PRO A 115 1.97 -0.53 9.37
C PRO A 115 0.74 -0.29 8.50
N LEU A 116 -0.20 -1.23 8.51
CA LEU A 116 -1.39 -1.17 7.67
C LEU A 116 -2.28 0.01 8.08
N LEU A 117 -2.44 0.21 9.39
CA LEU A 117 -3.27 1.28 9.94
C LEU A 117 -2.68 2.66 9.63
N LEU A 118 -1.36 2.82 9.76
CA LEU A 118 -0.73 4.10 9.45
C LEU A 118 -0.72 4.40 7.95
N GLN A 119 -0.56 3.37 7.11
CA GLN A 119 -0.50 3.56 5.66
C GLN A 119 -1.88 3.82 5.03
N ALA A 120 -2.95 3.28 5.62
CA ALA A 120 -4.30 3.37 5.06
C ALA A 120 -4.78 4.81 4.78
N PRO A 121 -4.63 5.80 5.70
CA PRO A 121 -5.03 7.18 5.43
C PRO A 121 -4.32 7.81 4.22
N PHE A 122 -3.01 7.60 4.06
CA PHE A 122 -2.27 8.12 2.92
C PHE A 122 -2.69 7.46 1.62
N PHE A 123 -2.91 6.15 1.65
CA PHE A 123 -3.42 5.40 0.52
C PHE A 123 -4.80 5.91 0.08
N LEU A 124 -5.74 6.03 1.03
CA LEU A 124 -7.10 6.52 0.74
C LEU A 124 -7.08 7.97 0.25
N ALA A 125 -6.21 8.82 0.80
CA ALA A 125 -6.03 10.18 0.34
C ALA A 125 -5.51 10.24 -1.11
N ALA A 126 -4.46 9.49 -1.44
CA ALA A 126 -3.95 9.42 -2.80
C ALA A 126 -5.00 8.88 -3.78
N PHE A 127 -5.73 7.85 -3.39
CA PHE A 127 -6.82 7.30 -4.18
C PHE A 127 -7.94 8.33 -4.43
N GLN A 128 -8.39 9.03 -3.39
CA GLN A 128 -9.45 10.04 -3.50
C GLN A 128 -9.03 11.25 -4.32
N VAL A 129 -7.78 11.71 -4.17
CA VAL A 129 -7.25 12.81 -4.99
C VAL A 129 -7.19 12.38 -6.45
N LEU A 130 -6.48 11.30 -6.78
CA LEU A 130 -6.27 10.90 -8.17
C LEU A 130 -7.57 10.45 -8.87
N SER A 131 -8.49 9.80 -8.15
CA SER A 131 -9.79 9.39 -8.70
C SER A 131 -10.80 10.53 -8.76
N GLY A 132 -10.61 11.59 -7.98
CA GLY A 132 -11.48 12.77 -7.95
C GLY A 132 -11.21 13.77 -9.06
N ILE A 133 -10.00 13.76 -9.65
CA ILE A 133 -9.58 14.71 -10.68
C ILE A 133 -10.55 14.79 -11.87
N PRO A 134 -10.99 13.70 -12.52
CA PRO A 134 -11.89 13.81 -13.67
C PRO A 134 -13.22 14.52 -13.34
N VAL A 135 -13.74 14.33 -12.12
CA VAL A 135 -14.96 15.02 -11.68
C VAL A 135 -14.70 16.50 -11.43
N ALA A 136 -13.60 16.82 -10.72
CA ALA A 136 -13.22 18.19 -10.41
C ALA A 136 -12.88 19.00 -11.68
N ALA A 137 -12.22 18.40 -12.66
CA ALA A 137 -11.90 19.00 -13.95
C ALA A 137 -13.16 19.39 -14.71
N ARG A 138 -14.15 18.50 -14.78
CA ARG A 138 -15.45 18.78 -15.44
C ARG A 138 -16.25 19.87 -14.75
N SER A 139 -16.10 20.04 -13.43
CA SER A 139 -16.79 21.09 -12.67
C SER A 139 -15.98 22.39 -12.54
N GLY A 140 -14.77 22.47 -13.12
CA GLY A 140 -13.88 23.63 -12.99
C GLY A 140 -13.47 23.91 -11.54
N ALA A 141 -13.47 22.90 -10.68
CA ALA A 141 -13.16 23.02 -9.26
C ALA A 141 -11.72 22.57 -8.98
N GLY A 142 -11.10 23.17 -7.95
CA GLY A 142 -9.89 22.63 -7.36
C GLY A 142 -10.16 21.34 -6.57
N LEU A 143 -9.09 20.62 -6.22
CA LEU A 143 -9.16 19.38 -5.46
C LEU A 143 -8.07 19.35 -4.38
N ALA A 144 -8.48 19.50 -3.13
CA ALA A 144 -7.57 19.62 -1.99
C ALA A 144 -6.56 20.77 -2.17
N ALA A 145 -5.26 20.50 -2.32
CA ALA A 145 -4.26 21.54 -2.58
C ALA A 145 -4.11 21.91 -4.07
N LEU A 146 -4.68 21.11 -4.99
CA LEU A 146 -4.67 21.42 -6.42
C LEU A 146 -5.69 22.51 -6.74
N ASP A 147 -5.29 23.55 -7.45
CA ASP A 147 -6.21 24.52 -8.02
C ASP A 147 -6.92 23.96 -9.28
N ALA A 148 -7.91 24.70 -9.79
CA ALA A 148 -8.68 24.26 -10.94
C ALA A 148 -7.84 24.10 -12.22
N ALA A 149 -6.80 24.92 -12.41
CA ALA A 149 -5.94 24.86 -13.58
C ALA A 149 -5.05 23.61 -13.53
N GLN A 150 -4.49 23.30 -12.37
CA GLN A 150 -3.68 22.10 -12.14
C GLN A 150 -4.51 20.82 -12.26
N VAL A 151 -5.76 20.83 -11.79
CA VAL A 151 -6.70 19.72 -11.96
C VAL A 151 -6.97 19.46 -13.46
N VAL A 152 -7.25 20.51 -14.23
CA VAL A 152 -7.48 20.38 -15.68
C VAL A 152 -6.21 19.94 -16.41
N GLN A 153 -5.06 20.49 -16.04
CA GLN A 153 -3.76 20.10 -16.58
C GLN A 153 -3.48 18.62 -16.34
N PHE A 154 -3.71 18.12 -15.11
CA PHE A 154 -3.54 16.69 -14.82
C PHE A 154 -4.52 15.83 -15.64
N ASP A 155 -5.80 16.22 -15.71
CA ASP A 155 -6.83 15.46 -16.42
C ASP A 155 -6.51 15.31 -17.92
N ALA A 156 -5.93 16.36 -18.53
CA ALA A 156 -5.47 16.34 -19.91
C ALA A 156 -4.12 15.62 -20.11
N ALA A 157 -3.37 15.37 -19.05
CA ALA A 157 -2.02 14.82 -19.14
C ALA A 157 -2.04 13.34 -19.53
N ALA A 158 -1.40 13.02 -20.66
CA ALA A 158 -1.35 11.66 -21.20
C ALA A 158 0.08 11.13 -21.30
N ILE A 159 0.23 9.83 -21.05
CA ILE A 159 1.45 9.06 -21.33
C ILE A 159 1.13 8.04 -22.43
N LEU A 160 1.96 8.01 -23.48
CA LEU A 160 1.78 7.09 -24.61
C LEU A 160 0.35 7.12 -25.21
N GLY A 161 -0.31 8.29 -25.25
CA GLY A 161 -1.67 8.44 -25.77
C GLY A 161 -2.80 8.09 -24.78
N ALA A 162 -2.45 7.73 -23.53
CA ALA A 162 -3.39 7.38 -22.49
C ALA A 162 -3.42 8.44 -21.35
N PRO A 163 -4.54 9.14 -21.15
CA PRO A 163 -4.70 10.10 -20.06
C PRO A 163 -4.52 9.44 -18.69
N LEU A 164 -3.86 10.14 -17.76
CA LEU A 164 -3.65 9.63 -16.39
C LEU A 164 -4.97 9.47 -15.62
N SER A 165 -6.01 10.21 -15.98
CA SER A 165 -7.35 10.12 -15.39
C SER A 165 -8.22 9.00 -16.01
N ALA A 166 -7.80 8.40 -17.13
CA ALA A 166 -8.54 7.33 -17.79
C ALA A 166 -8.38 5.98 -17.07
N SER A 167 -9.36 5.10 -17.23
CA SER A 167 -9.35 3.72 -16.71
C SER A 167 -9.80 2.73 -17.79
N LEU A 168 -9.67 1.43 -17.52
CA LEU A 168 -10.12 0.38 -18.46
C LEU A 168 -11.64 0.41 -18.71
N LEU A 169 -12.42 0.78 -17.69
CA LEU A 169 -13.89 0.78 -17.77
C LEU A 169 -14.52 2.16 -17.98
N HIS A 170 -13.83 3.22 -17.56
CA HIS A 170 -14.27 4.60 -17.77
C HIS A 170 -13.28 5.29 -18.71
N GLY A 171 -13.77 5.57 -19.92
CA GLY A 171 -12.97 5.96 -21.07
C GLY A 171 -12.23 7.30 -20.95
N GLY A 172 -11.35 7.52 -21.91
CA GLY A 172 -10.49 8.69 -22.07
C GLY A 172 -9.28 8.30 -22.92
N GLY A 173 -8.93 9.13 -23.92
CA GLY A 173 -7.82 8.83 -24.84
C GLY A 173 -7.99 7.58 -25.71
N GLU A 174 -6.87 7.03 -26.16
CA GLU A 174 -6.85 5.84 -27.03
C GLU A 174 -7.06 4.56 -26.22
N ALA A 175 -8.16 3.84 -26.47
CA ALA A 175 -8.54 2.64 -25.71
C ALA A 175 -7.44 1.55 -25.70
N GLY A 176 -6.72 1.37 -26.81
CA GLY A 176 -5.62 0.42 -26.91
C GLY A 176 -4.44 0.79 -26.00
N ALA A 177 -4.04 2.07 -26.00
CA ALA A 177 -2.98 2.57 -25.14
C ALA A 177 -3.34 2.49 -23.66
N VAL A 178 -4.56 2.88 -23.29
CA VAL A 178 -5.07 2.77 -21.91
C VAL A 178 -5.06 1.32 -21.45
N ALA A 179 -5.54 0.40 -22.29
CA ALA A 179 -5.59 -1.01 -21.94
C ALA A 179 -4.20 -1.62 -21.76
N LEU A 180 -3.27 -1.32 -22.67
CA LEU A 180 -1.90 -1.80 -22.60
C LEU A 180 -1.21 -1.32 -21.32
N LEU A 181 -1.32 -0.04 -21.01
CA LEU A 181 -0.71 0.55 -19.81
C LEU A 181 -1.35 0.05 -18.52
N ALA A 182 -2.68 0.03 -18.45
CA ALA A 182 -3.40 -0.45 -17.27
C ALA A 182 -3.08 -1.92 -16.97
N VAL A 183 -3.22 -2.80 -17.97
CA VAL A 183 -2.94 -4.24 -17.80
C VAL A 183 -1.46 -4.45 -17.47
N GLY A 184 -0.55 -3.74 -18.15
CA GLY A 184 0.89 -3.81 -17.86
C GLY A 184 1.20 -3.45 -16.40
N MET A 185 0.67 -2.32 -15.91
CA MET A 185 0.85 -1.90 -14.52
C MET A 185 0.20 -2.88 -13.52
N ILE A 186 -0.98 -3.44 -13.83
CA ILE A 186 -1.63 -4.46 -13.00
C ILE A 186 -0.76 -5.73 -12.89
N VAL A 187 -0.19 -6.19 -14.00
CA VAL A 187 0.70 -7.36 -14.00
C VAL A 187 1.97 -7.06 -13.21
N VAL A 188 2.61 -5.91 -13.43
CA VAL A 188 3.83 -5.52 -12.70
C VAL A 188 3.55 -5.37 -11.21
N MET A 189 2.47 -4.68 -10.82
CA MET A 189 2.16 -4.48 -9.41
C MET A 189 1.83 -5.81 -8.71
N ALA A 190 1.12 -6.73 -9.37
CA ALA A 190 0.78 -8.04 -8.83
C ALA A 190 2.04 -8.91 -8.69
N ALA A 191 2.92 -8.88 -9.69
CA ALA A 191 4.22 -9.55 -9.63
C ALA A 191 5.06 -9.02 -8.47
N CYS A 192 5.21 -7.69 -8.34
CA CYS A 192 5.93 -7.08 -7.23
C CYS A 192 5.35 -7.48 -5.87
N GLN A 193 4.02 -7.51 -5.74
CA GLN A 193 3.35 -7.90 -4.50
C GLN A 193 3.60 -9.38 -4.15
N VAL A 194 3.46 -10.29 -5.11
CA VAL A 194 3.74 -11.73 -4.92
C VAL A 194 5.20 -11.95 -4.54
N LEU A 195 6.14 -11.31 -5.24
CA LEU A 195 7.57 -11.43 -4.96
C LEU A 195 7.91 -10.86 -3.57
N ALA A 196 7.35 -9.71 -3.20
CA ALA A 196 7.56 -9.11 -1.89
C ALA A 196 7.04 -10.01 -0.76
N GLN A 197 5.84 -10.56 -0.91
CA GLN A 197 5.27 -11.44 0.09
C GLN A 197 5.99 -12.81 0.15
N ARG A 198 6.51 -13.33 -0.98
CA ARG A 198 7.39 -14.50 -0.99
C ARG A 198 8.69 -14.24 -0.24
N ALA A 199 9.29 -13.06 -0.39
CA ALA A 199 10.47 -12.65 0.37
C ALA A 199 10.17 -12.57 1.89
N VAL A 200 8.96 -12.17 2.28
CA VAL A 200 8.53 -12.20 3.69
C VAL A 200 8.33 -13.63 4.20
N LEU A 201 7.64 -14.48 3.43
CA LEU A 201 7.32 -15.85 3.83
C LEU A 201 8.55 -16.75 3.88
N SER A 202 9.47 -16.64 2.93
CA SER A 202 10.73 -17.41 2.95
C SER A 202 11.56 -17.16 4.22
N ARG A 203 11.39 -15.98 4.85
CA ARG A 203 12.00 -15.65 6.15
C ARG A 203 11.19 -16.11 7.35
N ALA A 204 9.91 -16.46 7.17
CA ALA A 204 9.10 -17.10 8.19
C ALA A 204 9.28 -18.63 8.05
N LEU A 205 10.35 -19.15 8.65
CA LEU A 205 10.78 -20.56 8.84
C LEU A 205 10.08 -21.68 8.03
N PRO A 206 10.86 -22.58 7.38
CA PRO A 206 10.35 -23.83 6.83
C PRO A 206 10.16 -24.89 7.94
N GLY A 207 9.00 -25.57 7.96
CA GLY A 207 9.00 -26.98 8.38
C GLY A 207 8.18 -27.45 9.58
N SER A 208 7.35 -26.66 10.26
CA SER A 208 6.34 -27.22 11.17
C SER A 208 4.95 -26.83 10.68
N ALA A 209 4.01 -27.78 10.67
CA ALA A 209 2.65 -27.63 10.16
C ALA A 209 2.16 -26.19 10.36
N LEU A 210 1.98 -25.44 9.26
CA LEU A 210 1.52 -24.06 9.31
C LEU A 210 0.29 -24.04 10.21
N ASP A 211 0.39 -23.37 11.36
CA ASP A 211 -0.77 -23.15 12.22
C ASP A 211 -1.90 -22.48 11.40
N PRO A 212 -3.15 -22.49 11.88
CA PRO A 212 -4.28 -21.86 11.17
C PRO A 212 -3.95 -20.46 10.63
N ALA A 213 -3.18 -19.67 11.39
CA ALA A 213 -2.68 -18.35 10.99
C ALA A 213 -1.71 -18.39 9.79
N GLY A 214 -0.75 -19.32 9.77
CA GLY A 214 0.18 -19.49 8.65
C GLY A 214 -0.50 -19.98 7.37
N ARG A 215 -1.53 -20.82 7.49
CA ARG A 215 -2.37 -21.24 6.34
C ARG A 215 -3.18 -20.07 5.79
N LEU A 216 -3.75 -19.25 6.67
CA LEU A 216 -4.43 -18.01 6.27
C LEU A 216 -3.47 -17.07 5.54
N GLN A 217 -2.28 -16.82 6.09
CA GLN A 217 -1.26 -15.99 5.46
C GLN A 217 -0.86 -16.50 4.08
N ARG A 218 -0.66 -17.83 3.91
CA ARG A 218 -0.35 -18.43 2.61
C ARG A 218 -1.49 -18.28 1.59
N ARG A 219 -2.75 -18.37 2.00
CA ARG A 219 -3.90 -18.13 1.11
C ARG A 219 -3.99 -16.66 0.71
N LEU A 220 -3.74 -15.74 1.64
CA LEU A 220 -3.73 -14.31 1.37
C LEU A 220 -2.70 -13.91 0.30
N LEU A 221 -1.63 -14.69 0.10
CA LEU A 221 -0.64 -14.49 -0.97
C LEU A 221 -1.24 -14.49 -2.38
N PHE A 222 -2.30 -15.28 -2.59
CA PHE A 222 -2.92 -15.45 -3.90
C PHE A 222 -4.22 -14.66 -4.01
N VAL A 223 -4.96 -14.52 -2.90
CA VAL A 223 -6.22 -13.77 -2.87
C VAL A 223 -5.97 -12.27 -3.05
N LEU A 224 -4.99 -11.70 -2.35
CA LEU A 224 -4.79 -10.25 -2.34
C LEU A 224 -4.38 -9.69 -3.72
N PRO A 225 -3.42 -10.30 -4.45
CA PRO A 225 -3.09 -9.86 -5.80
C PRO A 225 -4.26 -10.02 -6.78
N LEU A 226 -5.11 -11.03 -6.60
CA LEU A 226 -6.31 -11.19 -7.44
C LEU A 226 -7.33 -10.08 -7.19
N VAL A 227 -7.57 -9.71 -5.93
CA VAL A 227 -8.45 -8.58 -5.58
C VAL A 227 -7.95 -7.29 -6.23
N PHE A 228 -6.65 -7.03 -6.18
CA PHE A 228 -6.08 -5.85 -6.83
C PHE A 228 -6.03 -5.96 -8.35
N ALA A 229 -5.86 -7.14 -8.92
CA ALA A 229 -5.90 -7.34 -10.37
C ALA A 229 -7.31 -7.10 -10.93
N VAL A 230 -8.35 -7.57 -10.24
CA VAL A 230 -9.74 -7.33 -10.61
C VAL A 230 -10.15 -5.89 -10.31
N GLY A 231 -9.76 -5.33 -9.17
CA GLY A 231 -10.06 -3.94 -8.82
C GLY A 231 -9.36 -2.91 -9.72
N GLY A 232 -8.15 -3.24 -10.19
CA GLY A 232 -7.32 -2.36 -11.02
C GLY A 232 -7.98 -1.90 -12.32
N VAL A 233 -8.94 -2.66 -12.85
CA VAL A 233 -9.67 -2.27 -14.07
C VAL A 233 -10.59 -1.06 -13.87
N TYR A 234 -10.97 -0.78 -12.62
CA TYR A 234 -11.78 0.39 -12.26
C TYR A 234 -10.93 1.64 -11.96
N PHE A 235 -9.63 1.48 -11.78
CA PHE A 235 -8.77 2.54 -11.29
C PHE A 235 -8.19 3.38 -12.42
N PRO A 236 -8.12 4.72 -12.26
CA PRO A 236 -7.39 5.58 -13.19
C PRO A 236 -5.91 5.21 -13.31
N LEU A 237 -5.30 5.46 -14.46
CA LEU A 237 -3.88 5.18 -14.67
C LEU A 237 -2.98 5.85 -13.62
N GLY A 238 -3.30 7.08 -13.17
CA GLY A 238 -2.57 7.75 -12.09
C GLY A 238 -2.58 6.96 -10.78
N VAL A 239 -3.71 6.33 -10.43
CA VAL A 239 -3.80 5.43 -9.27
C VAL A 239 -2.96 4.17 -9.49
N LEU A 240 -2.96 3.62 -10.70
CA LEU A 240 -2.14 2.45 -11.03
C LEU A 240 -0.64 2.77 -10.99
N VAL A 241 -0.22 3.97 -11.40
CA VAL A 241 1.16 4.47 -11.23
C VAL A 241 1.53 4.49 -9.75
N TYR A 242 0.71 5.13 -8.91
CA TYR A 242 0.93 5.19 -7.46
C TYR A 242 1.06 3.78 -6.86
N TRP A 243 0.17 2.87 -7.25
CA TRP A 243 0.16 1.49 -6.75
C TRP A 243 1.40 0.71 -7.16
N THR A 244 1.78 0.84 -8.43
CA THR A 244 2.93 0.16 -9.01
C THR A 244 4.21 0.63 -8.33
N ALA A 245 4.40 1.94 -8.16
CA ALA A 245 5.52 2.52 -7.42
C ALA A 245 5.54 2.04 -5.96
N SER A 246 4.39 2.00 -5.29
CA SER A 246 4.27 1.52 -3.91
C SER A 246 4.64 0.04 -3.76
N ASN A 247 4.23 -0.82 -4.68
CA ASN A 247 4.56 -2.24 -4.67
C ASN A 247 6.02 -2.49 -5.06
N ALA A 248 6.55 -1.74 -6.02
CA ALA A 248 7.96 -1.79 -6.40
C ALA A 248 8.87 -1.39 -5.23
N TRP A 249 8.54 -0.30 -4.52
CA TRP A 249 9.24 0.07 -3.27
C TRP A 249 9.17 -1.06 -2.25
N THR A 250 7.97 -1.61 -2.02
CA THR A 250 7.78 -2.69 -1.04
C THR A 250 8.66 -3.89 -1.39
N LEU A 251 8.71 -4.31 -2.66
CA LEU A 251 9.60 -5.38 -3.12
C LEU A 251 11.07 -5.03 -2.87
N ALA A 252 11.52 -3.85 -3.30
CA ALA A 252 12.91 -3.41 -3.11
C ALA A 252 13.30 -3.44 -1.62
N GLN A 253 12.42 -2.93 -0.76
CA GLN A 253 12.60 -2.96 0.69
C GLN A 253 12.71 -4.39 1.23
N GLN A 254 11.81 -5.30 0.82
CA GLN A 254 11.89 -6.72 1.23
C GLN A 254 13.17 -7.41 0.77
N LEU A 255 13.62 -7.14 -0.47
CA LEU A 255 14.85 -7.70 -1.00
C LEU A 255 16.09 -7.18 -0.26
N VAL A 256 16.15 -5.87 0.04
CA VAL A 256 17.25 -5.28 0.83
C VAL A 256 17.31 -5.89 2.22
N MET A 257 16.16 -6.05 2.88
CA MET A 257 16.12 -6.66 4.21
C MET A 257 16.46 -8.14 4.18
N ALA A 258 16.07 -8.88 3.13
CA ALA A 258 16.41 -10.29 2.99
C ALA A 258 17.92 -10.53 2.79
N ARG A 259 18.65 -9.56 2.24
CA ARG A 259 20.13 -9.62 2.11
C ARG A 259 20.88 -9.26 3.39
N ARG A 260 20.22 -8.63 4.36
CA ARG A 260 20.82 -8.20 5.64
C ARG A 260 20.61 -9.19 6.79
N ALA A 261 19.75 -10.19 6.59
CA ALA A 261 19.49 -11.29 7.51
C ALA A 261 20.35 -12.49 7.13
#